data_AF-A0A962PED5-F1
#
_entry.id   AF-A0A962PED5-F1
#
_cell.length_a   1.000
_cell.length_b   1.000
_cell.length_c   1.000
_cell.angle_alpha   90.00
_cell.angle_beta   90.00
_cell.angle_gamma   90.00
#
_symmetry.space_group_name_H-M   'P 1'
#
loop_
_entity.id
_entity.type
_entity.pdbx_description
1 polymer ?
#
loop_
_entity_poly.entity_id
_entity_poly.type
_entity_poly.pdbx_seq_one_letter_code
_entity_poly.pdbx_strand_id
1 'polypeptide(L)'
;MSALLSRPLDGCSSDTPALLPPAVAAAVWRGDALGRPVSATWPSGFEVLDAVLPGGGWPGFGLTELLLPQAGTLEFRLCGPLLGRVAAGGGRVVLVGPPRPPHAPGLLPHG
;
A
#
# COMPACT_ATOMS: atom_id res chain seq x y z
N MET A 1 3.22 14.87 27.64
CA MET A 1 4.58 14.65 27.11
C MET A 1 5.01 13.25 27.49
N SER A 2 4.68 12.25 26.65
CA SER A 2 5.14 10.88 26.84
C SER A 2 6.15 10.59 25.74
N ALA A 3 7.43 10.63 26.10
CA ALA A 3 8.49 10.16 25.24
C ALA A 3 8.46 8.63 25.28
N LEU A 4 7.77 8.02 24.31
CA LEU A 4 8.04 6.63 23.97
C LEU A 4 9.40 6.60 23.31
N LEU A 5 10.40 6.20 24.10
CA LEU A 5 11.70 5.76 23.63
C LEU A 5 11.47 4.62 22.63
N SER A 6 11.43 4.97 21.35
CA SER A 6 11.70 4.04 20.28
C SER A 6 13.12 3.53 20.51
N ARG A 7 13.24 2.32 21.10
CA ARG A 7 14.51 1.61 21.09
C ARG A 7 15.01 1.60 19.65
N PRO A 8 16.27 1.97 19.37
CA PRO A 8 16.86 1.58 18.12
C PRO A 8 16.75 0.05 18.04
N LEU A 9 16.25 -0.47 16.93
CA LEU A 9 16.44 -1.88 16.62
C LEU A 9 17.94 -2.04 16.40
N ASP A 10 18.65 -2.40 17.47
CA ASP A 10 20.06 -2.74 17.41
C ASP A 10 20.24 -3.80 16.33
N GLY A 11 20.99 -3.42 15.28
CA GLY A 11 21.52 -4.24 14.20
C GLY A 11 20.75 -5.51 13.84
N CYS A 12 19.98 -5.45 12.74
CA CYS A 12 19.93 -6.63 11.88
C CYS A 12 21.33 -6.75 11.25
N SER A 13 22.24 -7.43 11.95
CA SER A 13 23.49 -7.89 11.35
C SER A 13 23.14 -8.54 10.03
N SER A 14 23.69 -8.02 8.93
CA SER A 14 23.66 -8.68 7.63
C SER A 14 24.53 -9.93 7.71
N ASP A 15 24.10 -10.91 8.50
CA ASP A 15 24.65 -12.25 8.53
C ASP A 15 24.27 -12.90 7.21
N THR A 16 25.27 -12.94 6.34
CA THR A 16 25.31 -13.53 5.01
C THR A 16 24.32 -14.71 4.85
N PRO A 17 23.31 -14.64 3.97
CA PRO A 17 22.50 -15.82 3.68
C PRO A 17 23.35 -16.76 2.83
N ALA A 18 23.98 -17.74 3.47
CA ALA A 18 24.62 -18.81 2.73
C ALA A 18 23.54 -19.66 2.01
N LEU A 19 23.62 -19.65 0.67
CA LEU A 19 23.29 -20.73 -0.26
C LEU A 19 21.83 -20.96 -0.67
N LEU A 20 21.06 -19.91 -1.00
CA LEU A 20 20.04 -20.12 -2.02
C LEU A 20 20.73 -20.36 -3.37
N PRO A 21 20.35 -21.40 -4.14
CA PRO A 21 20.79 -21.54 -5.52
C PRO A 21 20.58 -20.21 -6.27
N PRO A 22 21.49 -19.77 -7.15
CA PRO A 22 21.44 -18.43 -7.75
C PRO A 22 20.08 -18.08 -8.38
N ALA A 23 19.42 -19.06 -9.01
CA ALA A 23 18.09 -18.89 -9.59
C ALA A 23 17.01 -18.59 -8.53
N VAL A 24 17.09 -19.23 -7.36
CA VAL A 24 16.16 -19.00 -6.24
C VAL A 24 16.47 -17.68 -5.57
N ALA A 25 17.74 -17.37 -5.34
CA ALA A 25 18.14 -16.07 -4.79
C ALA A 25 17.65 -14.90 -5.64
N ALA A 26 17.68 -15.03 -6.98
CA ALA A 26 17.16 -14.04 -7.91
C ALA A 26 15.62 -13.96 -7.94
N ALA A 27 14.93 -15.04 -7.55
CA ALA A 27 13.47 -15.11 -7.54
C ALA A 27 12.83 -14.66 -6.21
N VAL A 28 13.63 -14.44 -5.16
CA VAL A 28 13.14 -14.08 -3.82
C VAL A 28 13.29 -12.58 -3.59
N TRP A 29 12.19 -11.92 -3.24
CA TRP A 29 12.22 -10.54 -2.76
C TRP A 29 12.70 -10.48 -1.30
N ARG A 30 13.65 -9.59 -1.01
CA ARG A 30 14.13 -9.34 0.35
C ARG A 30 13.35 -8.17 0.93
N GLY A 31 12.70 -8.40 2.08
CA GLY A 31 11.71 -7.47 2.64
C GLY A 31 12.21 -6.10 3.07
N ASP A 32 13.52 -5.88 2.99
CA ASP A 32 14.23 -4.62 3.22
C ASP A 32 14.37 -3.76 1.94
N ALA A 33 14.05 -4.31 0.76
CA ALA A 33 14.05 -3.58 -0.50
C ALA A 33 12.63 -3.22 -0.92
N LEU A 34 12.38 -2.01 -1.41
CA LEU A 34 11.11 -1.74 -2.11
C LEU A 34 11.13 -2.48 -3.46
N GLY A 35 10.12 -3.33 -3.68
CA GLY A 35 9.94 -4.02 -4.96
C GLY A 35 9.79 -3.02 -6.10
N ARG A 36 10.30 -3.37 -7.29
CA ARG A 36 9.97 -2.62 -8.50
C ARG A 36 8.55 -3.00 -8.95
N PRO A 37 7.80 -2.07 -9.54
CA PRO A 37 6.48 -2.41 -10.10
C PRO A 37 6.68 -3.47 -11.18
N VAL A 38 6.05 -4.61 -10.99
CA VAL A 38 5.98 -5.69 -11.99
C VAL A 38 4.71 -5.60 -12.84
N SER A 39 3.85 -4.63 -12.54
CA SER A 39 2.58 -4.39 -13.23
C SER A 39 2.32 -2.89 -13.40
N ALA A 40 1.34 -2.56 -14.24
CA ALA A 40 0.79 -1.21 -14.31
C ALA A 40 0.37 -0.73 -12.92
N THR A 41 0.62 0.56 -12.65
CA THR A 41 0.19 1.25 -11.44
C THR A 41 -0.98 2.18 -11.76
N TRP A 42 -1.78 2.48 -10.75
CA TRP A 42 -2.89 3.42 -10.82
C TRP A 42 -2.61 4.61 -9.91
N PRO A 43 -2.63 5.86 -10.42
CA PRO A 43 -2.33 7.01 -9.58
C PRO A 43 -3.27 7.08 -8.39
N SER A 44 -2.76 7.39 -7.20
CA SER A 44 -3.58 7.50 -6.00
C SER A 44 -4.49 8.73 -6.03
N GLY A 45 -4.13 9.75 -6.82
CA GLY A 45 -4.78 11.05 -6.82
C GLY A 45 -4.18 12.02 -5.79
N PHE A 46 -3.13 11.60 -5.08
CA PHE A 46 -2.37 12.43 -4.15
C PHE A 46 -0.91 12.45 -4.60
N GLU A 47 -0.44 13.58 -5.12
CA GLU A 47 0.92 13.70 -5.69
C GLU A 47 2.02 13.29 -4.71
N VAL A 48 1.89 13.71 -3.44
CA VAL A 48 2.85 13.36 -2.38
C VAL A 48 2.92 11.85 -2.14
N LEU A 49 1.77 11.15 -2.24
CA LEU A 49 1.73 9.70 -2.09
C LEU A 49 2.28 9.00 -3.33
N ASP A 50 1.89 9.46 -4.53
CA ASP A 50 2.39 8.90 -5.79
C ASP A 50 3.92 9.03 -5.86
N ALA A 51 4.51 10.10 -5.35
CA ALA A 51 5.96 10.28 -5.30
C ALA A 51 6.70 9.23 -4.44
N VAL A 52 6.04 8.62 -3.44
CA VAL A 52 6.66 7.65 -2.53
C VAL A 52 6.26 6.21 -2.79
N LEU A 53 5.20 5.95 -3.55
CA LEU A 53 4.79 4.61 -3.93
C LEU A 53 5.68 4.06 -5.06
N PRO A 54 6.14 2.79 -4.98
CA PRO A 54 6.86 2.16 -6.07
C PRO A 54 6.09 2.24 -7.39
N GLY A 55 6.65 2.92 -8.38
CA GLY A 55 6.02 3.10 -9.69
C GLY A 55 4.93 4.15 -9.76
N GLY A 56 4.79 5.04 -8.76
CA GLY A 56 3.94 6.21 -8.89
C GLY A 56 2.46 5.99 -8.57
N GLY A 57 2.09 4.91 -7.87
CA GLY A 57 0.69 4.65 -7.54
C GLY A 57 0.41 3.25 -7.01
N TRP A 58 -0.88 2.89 -6.95
CA TRP A 58 -1.37 1.60 -6.50
C TRP A 58 -1.04 0.49 -7.51
N PRO A 59 -0.53 -0.68 -7.09
CA PRO A 59 -0.26 -1.80 -8.01
C PRO A 59 -1.56 -2.38 -8.58
N GLY A 60 -1.67 -2.49 -9.91
CA GLY A 60 -2.87 -2.98 -10.60
C GLY A 60 -3.07 -4.50 -10.59
N PHE A 61 -2.00 -5.28 -10.39
CA PHE A 61 -2.04 -6.74 -10.27
C PHE A 61 -1.37 -7.17 -8.96
N GLY A 62 -1.81 -6.59 -7.86
CA GLY A 62 -1.26 -6.86 -6.54
C GLY A 62 -2.28 -6.64 -5.43
N LEU A 63 -1.88 -7.03 -4.22
CA LEU A 63 -2.60 -6.70 -3.01
C LEU A 63 -1.98 -5.44 -2.39
N THR A 64 -2.82 -4.51 -1.98
CA THR A 64 -2.41 -3.35 -1.18
C THR A 64 -2.98 -3.50 0.21
N GLU A 65 -2.13 -3.42 1.22
CA GLU A 65 -2.53 -3.37 2.63
C GLU A 65 -2.27 -1.97 3.20
N LEU A 66 -3.27 -1.38 3.84
CA LEU A 66 -3.18 -0.06 4.46
C LEU A 66 -3.02 -0.21 5.98
N LEU A 67 -1.80 -0.02 6.48
CA LEU A 67 -1.49 -0.10 7.90
C LEU A 67 -1.64 1.29 8.54
N LEU A 68 -2.86 1.63 8.96
CA LEU A 68 -3.16 2.90 9.61
C LEU A 68 -3.22 2.75 11.14
N PRO A 69 -2.83 3.79 11.92
CA PRO A 69 -2.94 3.75 13.38
C PRO A 69 -4.38 3.56 13.89
N GLN A 70 -5.38 4.01 13.12
CA GLN A 70 -6.80 3.79 13.39
C GLN A 70 -7.54 3.32 12.14
N ALA A 71 -7.93 2.05 12.14
CA ALA A 71 -8.69 1.46 11.05
C ALA A 71 -10.14 1.97 10.96
N GLY A 72 -10.63 2.16 9.73
CA GLY A 72 -12.00 2.51 9.38
C GLY A 72 -12.32 4.00 9.39
N THR A 73 -11.33 4.87 9.19
CA THR A 73 -11.51 6.33 9.27
C THR A 73 -11.23 7.03 7.93
N LEU A 74 -10.09 6.74 7.29
CA LEU A 74 -9.59 7.52 6.15
C LEU A 74 -9.26 6.66 4.92
N GLU A 75 -9.35 5.33 5.01
CA GLU A 75 -9.02 4.40 3.93
C GLU A 75 -9.86 4.68 2.68
N PHE A 76 -11.15 4.93 2.87
CA PHE A 76 -12.05 5.26 1.76
C PHE A 76 -11.76 6.63 1.15
N ARG A 77 -11.28 7.60 1.94
CA ARG A 77 -10.84 8.90 1.41
C ARG A 77 -9.54 8.75 0.62
N LEU A 78 -8.63 7.90 1.09
CA LEU A 78 -7.36 7.61 0.43
C LEU A 78 -7.53 6.86 -0.89
N CYS A 79 -8.41 5.86 -0.93
CA CYS A 79 -8.68 5.08 -2.14
C CYS A 79 -9.73 5.72 -3.05
N GLY A 80 -10.48 6.71 -2.57
CA GLY A 80 -11.60 7.36 -3.27
C GLY A 80 -11.31 7.74 -4.72
N PRO A 81 -10.20 8.44 -5.03
CA PRO A 81 -9.89 8.81 -6.42
C PRO A 81 -9.71 7.59 -7.34
N LEU A 82 -9.06 6.52 -6.86
CA LEU A 82 -8.92 5.27 -7.62
C LEU A 82 -10.28 4.61 -7.83
N LEU A 83 -11.07 4.46 -6.78
CA LEU A 83 -12.39 3.84 -6.85
C LEU A 83 -13.32 4.59 -7.80
N GLY A 84 -13.28 5.93 -7.76
CA GLY A 84 -14.01 6.80 -8.69
C GLY A 84 -13.61 6.56 -10.15
N ARG A 85 -12.31 6.43 -10.43
CA ARG A 85 -11.84 6.11 -11.79
C ARG A 85 -12.27 4.71 -12.25
N VAL A 86 -12.18 3.71 -11.37
CA VAL A 86 -12.63 2.35 -11.69
C VAL A 86 -14.12 2.35 -12.01
N ALA A 87 -14.94 3.00 -11.18
CA ALA A 87 -16.38 3.10 -11.39
C ALA A 87 -16.74 3.88 -12.68
N ALA A 88 -16.07 5.01 -12.94
CA ALA A 88 -16.27 5.80 -14.16
C ALA A 88 -15.88 5.04 -15.44
N GLY A 89 -14.91 4.13 -15.35
CA GLY A 89 -14.53 3.21 -16.43
C GLY A 89 -15.46 2.01 -16.60
N GLY A 90 -16.56 1.93 -15.85
CA GLY A 90 -17.49 0.79 -15.86
C GLY A 90 -17.00 -0.44 -15.07
N GLY A 91 -15.90 -0.30 -14.34
CA GLY A 91 -15.39 -1.31 -13.42
C GLY A 91 -16.28 -1.49 -12.20
N ARG A 92 -16.21 -2.67 -11.58
CA ARG A 92 -16.98 -3.00 -10.37
C ARG A 92 -16.09 -2.96 -9.15
N VAL A 93 -16.58 -2.33 -8.08
CA VAL A 93 -15.96 -2.32 -6.76
C VAL A 93 -16.79 -3.19 -5.84
N VAL A 94 -16.15 -4.13 -5.14
CA VAL A 94 -16.79 -5.02 -4.16
C VAL A 94 -16.17 -4.77 -2.81
N LEU A 95 -17.03 -4.56 -1.81
CA LEU A 95 -16.62 -4.45 -0.41
C LEU A 95 -16.94 -5.78 0.29
N VAL A 96 -15.90 -6.48 0.74
CA VAL A 96 -16.03 -7.82 1.35
C VAL A 96 -15.95 -7.70 2.87
N GLY A 97 -16.99 -8.17 3.56
CA GLY A 97 -17.02 -8.28 5.02
C GLY A 97 -16.57 -7.03 5.78
N PRO A 98 -17.04 -5.81 5.43
CA PRO A 98 -16.57 -4.62 6.11
C PRO A 98 -16.97 -4.65 7.59
N PRO A 99 -16.08 -4.26 8.52
CA PRO A 99 -16.36 -4.34 9.96
C PRO A 99 -17.45 -3.35 10.40
N ARG A 100 -17.72 -2.31 9.60
CA ARG A 100 -18.75 -1.29 9.80
C ARG A 100 -19.37 -0.94 8.44
N PRO A 101 -20.63 -0.48 8.39
CA PRO A 101 -21.23 0.00 7.16
C PRO A 101 -20.37 1.13 6.53
N PRO A 102 -20.16 1.12 5.20
CA PRO A 102 -19.40 2.16 4.55
C PRO A 102 -20.10 3.51 4.66
N HIS A 103 -19.37 4.53 5.08
CA HIS A 103 -19.87 5.91 5.14
C HIS A 103 -19.78 6.54 3.74
N ALA A 104 -20.85 6.41 2.95
CA ALA A 104 -20.91 6.88 1.57
C ALA A 104 -20.46 8.34 1.35
N PRO A 105 -20.77 9.32 2.23
CA PRO A 105 -20.27 10.68 2.06
C PRO A 105 -18.73 10.80 2.12
N GLY A 106 -18.04 9.83 2.75
CA GLY A 106 -16.58 9.78 2.79
C GLY A 106 -15.92 9.32 1.49
N LEU A 107 -16.71 8.92 0.49
CA LEU A 107 -16.26 8.58 -0.87
C LEU A 107 -16.44 9.74 -1.85
N LEU A 108 -17.13 10.81 -1.44
CA LEU A 108 -17.29 11.98 -2.27
C LEU A 108 -15.93 12.66 -2.47
N PRO A 109 -15.63 13.20 -3.65
CA PRO A 109 -14.43 13.96 -3.87
C PRO A 109 -14.33 15.09 -2.84
N HIS A 110 -13.16 15.22 -2.22
CA HIS A 110 -12.79 16.39 -1.44
C HIS A 110 -11.78 17.17 -2.29
N GLY A 111 -12.00 18.48 -2.40
CA GLY A 111 -11.13 19.37 -3.18
C GLY A 111 -9.70 19.44 -2.65
#